data_AF-A0A3S8U607-F1
#
_entry.id   AF-A0A3S8U607-F1
#
_cell.length_a   1.000
_cell.length_b   1.000
_cell.length_c   1.000
_cell.angle_alpha   90.00
_cell.angle_beta   90.00
_cell.angle_gamma   90.00
#
_symmetry.space_group_name_H-M   'P 1'
#
loop_
_entity.id
_entity.type
_entity.pdbx_description
1 polymer ?
#
loop_
_entity_poly.entity_id
_entity_poly.type
_entity_poly.pdbx_seq_one_letter_code
_entity_poly.pdbx_strand_id
1 'polypeptide(L)'
;MIRAAILAAVLACPVSVCQVLAGTLEGRLVTFTVETWDVRDAPLMVARGRTVTVGQGVEFGLDRQGFTGGLDVVPVNVEIGPTRIELSYPKGIGRFYESKFNGYVLRFETECALFDSVAIDPAATTMKVTEVWAEAGALYINVSGLGFGPASTLALDLSVADCPLS
;
A
#
# COMPACT_ATOMS: atom_id res chain seq x y z
N MET A 1 -55.28 -33.24 30.05
CA MET A 1 -55.64 -33.31 28.62
C MET A 1 -55.23 -32.02 27.94
N ILE A 2 -54.29 -32.12 26.98
CA ILE A 2 -54.23 -31.41 25.68
C ILE A 2 -54.03 -29.87 25.74
N ARG A 3 -52.78 -29.41 25.62
CA ARG A 3 -52.09 -28.84 24.41
C ARG A 3 -52.61 -27.47 23.95
N ALA A 4 -51.76 -26.44 24.08
CA ALA A 4 -51.58 -25.41 23.05
C ALA A 4 -50.23 -24.69 23.28
N ALA A 5 -49.26 -24.99 22.42
CA ALA A 5 -48.02 -24.25 22.26
C ALA A 5 -48.26 -23.13 21.24
N ILE A 6 -47.76 -21.91 21.49
CA ILE A 6 -47.45 -20.95 20.42
C ILE A 6 -46.09 -20.33 20.74
N LEU A 7 -45.11 -20.79 19.98
CA LEU A 7 -43.83 -20.14 19.69
C LEU A 7 -44.11 -18.74 19.11
N ALA A 8 -43.48 -17.70 19.65
CA ALA A 8 -43.26 -16.45 18.95
C ALA A 8 -41.75 -16.21 18.86
N ALA A 9 -41.14 -16.85 17.87
CA ALA A 9 -39.83 -16.48 17.35
C ALA A 9 -39.99 -15.15 16.61
N VAL A 10 -39.36 -14.08 17.11
CA VAL A 10 -39.29 -12.79 16.43
C VAL A 10 -37.83 -12.35 16.39
N LEU A 11 -37.29 -12.60 15.20
CA LEU A 11 -36.23 -11.85 14.50
C LEU A 11 -34.83 -11.84 15.13
N ALA A 12 -34.06 -12.83 14.68
CA ALA A 12 -32.66 -12.64 14.34
C ALA A 12 -32.50 -11.39 13.46
N CYS A 13 -32.02 -10.28 14.04
CA CYS A 13 -31.21 -9.37 13.26
C CYS A 13 -29.96 -10.16 12.86
N PRO A 14 -29.66 -10.34 11.57
CA PRO A 14 -28.29 -10.61 11.20
C PRO A 14 -27.51 -9.40 11.72
N VAL A 15 -26.73 -9.62 12.78
CA VAL A 15 -25.59 -8.77 13.07
C VAL A 15 -24.73 -8.90 11.83
N SER A 16 -24.98 -8.03 10.85
CA SER A 16 -24.02 -7.75 9.79
C SER A 16 -22.77 -7.37 10.53
N VAL A 17 -21.88 -8.34 10.65
CA VAL A 17 -20.54 -8.17 11.17
C VAL A 17 -19.86 -7.28 10.13
N CYS A 18 -20.08 -5.97 10.24
CA CYS A 18 -19.16 -5.00 9.70
C CYS A 18 -17.91 -5.21 10.54
N GLN A 19 -17.05 -6.13 10.09
CA GLN A 19 -15.78 -6.41 10.75
C GLN A 19 -14.97 -5.12 10.65
N VAL A 20 -14.99 -4.34 11.72
CA VAL A 20 -13.95 -3.35 11.97
C VAL A 20 -12.69 -4.18 12.14
N LEU A 21 -11.93 -4.33 11.06
CA LEU A 21 -10.56 -4.78 11.12
C LEU A 21 -9.74 -3.63 11.70
N ALA A 22 -9.82 -3.54 13.03
CA ALA A 22 -9.07 -2.60 13.85
C ALA A 22 -7.58 -2.84 13.65
N GLY A 23 -6.82 -1.79 13.37
CA GLY A 23 -5.35 -1.85 13.31
C GLY A 23 -4.72 -2.71 12.21
N THR A 24 -5.40 -2.99 11.09
CA THR A 24 -4.81 -3.79 9.99
C THR A 24 -5.17 -3.30 8.58
N LEU A 25 -4.23 -3.52 7.66
CA LEU A 25 -4.42 -3.35 6.21
C LEU A 25 -5.05 -4.57 5.52
N GLU A 26 -5.09 -5.74 6.17
CA GLU A 26 -5.64 -6.96 5.57
C GLU A 26 -7.07 -6.76 5.06
N GLY A 27 -7.37 -7.31 3.88
CA GLY A 27 -8.69 -7.22 3.25
C GLY A 27 -9.02 -5.86 2.61
N ARG A 28 -8.14 -4.85 2.72
CA ARG A 28 -8.35 -3.54 2.08
C ARG A 28 -7.96 -3.57 0.61
N LEU A 29 -8.65 -2.77 -0.20
CA LEU A 29 -8.26 -2.49 -1.58
C LEU A 29 -7.18 -1.42 -1.59
N VAL A 30 -6.08 -1.72 -2.30
CA VAL A 30 -4.97 -0.81 -2.49
C VAL A 30 -4.62 -0.73 -3.96
N THR A 31 -4.49 0.50 -4.46
CA THR A 31 -3.98 0.81 -5.79
C THR A 31 -2.53 1.26 -5.68
N PHE A 32 -1.62 0.47 -6.24
CA PHE A 32 -0.21 0.80 -6.33
C PHE A 32 0.09 1.50 -7.66
N THR A 33 0.74 2.66 -7.58
CA THR A 33 1.15 3.46 -8.74
C THR A 33 2.60 3.91 -8.56
N VAL A 34 3.32 4.05 -9.69
CA VAL A 34 4.65 4.66 -9.73
C VAL A 34 4.50 6.05 -10.34
N GLU A 35 4.98 7.08 -9.63
CA GLU A 35 4.90 8.46 -10.09
C GLU A 35 6.28 9.12 -10.04
N THR A 36 6.55 10.00 -11.02
CA THR A 36 7.75 10.84 -11.07
C THR A 36 7.35 12.25 -11.46
N TRP A 37 7.69 13.25 -10.62
CA TRP A 37 7.33 14.65 -10.87
C TRP A 37 8.24 15.64 -10.13
N ASP A 38 8.42 16.82 -10.72
CA ASP A 38 8.94 18.02 -10.06
C ASP A 38 7.83 19.00 -9.66
N VAL A 39 6.69 18.90 -10.34
CA VAL A 39 5.44 19.62 -10.08
C VAL A 39 4.32 18.58 -10.13
N ARG A 40 3.62 18.37 -9.01
CA ARG A 40 2.64 17.27 -8.85
C ARG A 40 1.55 17.28 -9.94
N ASP A 41 1.09 18.47 -10.34
CA ASP A 41 0.03 18.63 -11.35
C ASP A 41 0.51 18.50 -12.81
N ALA A 42 1.81 18.33 -13.03
CA ALA A 42 2.42 18.13 -14.34
C ALA A 42 3.47 17.00 -14.27
N PRO A 43 3.04 15.74 -14.07
CA PRO A 43 3.96 14.64 -13.83
C PRO A 43 4.77 14.27 -15.07
N LEU A 44 6.04 13.91 -14.84
CA LEU A 44 6.93 13.39 -15.88
C LEU A 44 6.52 11.96 -16.26
N MET A 45 6.09 11.18 -15.26
CA MET A 45 5.58 9.82 -15.45
C MET A 45 4.51 9.51 -14.39
N VAL A 46 3.42 8.88 -14.85
CA VAL A 46 2.47 8.17 -14.01
C VAL A 46 2.28 6.80 -14.66
N ALA A 47 2.84 5.77 -14.04
CA ALA A 47 2.68 4.40 -14.54
C ALA A 47 1.23 3.95 -14.39
N ARG A 48 0.83 2.93 -15.14
CA ARG A 48 -0.51 2.36 -14.97
C ARG A 48 -0.61 1.72 -13.59
N GLY A 49 -1.50 2.25 -12.75
CA GLY A 49 -1.76 1.71 -11.43
C GLY A 49 -2.38 0.30 -11.51
N ARG A 50 -2.14 -0.51 -10.48
CA ARG A 50 -2.77 -1.82 -10.30
C ARG A 50 -3.46 -1.86 -8.95
N THR A 51 -4.68 -2.38 -8.92
CA THR A 51 -5.47 -2.54 -7.70
C THR A 51 -5.49 -4.00 -7.27
N VAL A 52 -5.26 -4.25 -5.99
CA VAL A 52 -5.34 -5.59 -5.39
C VAL A 52 -5.96 -5.50 -3.99
N THR A 53 -6.42 -6.63 -3.48
CA THR A 53 -6.81 -6.78 -2.07
C THR A 53 -5.58 -7.23 -1.28
N VAL A 54 -5.29 -6.53 -0.18
CA VAL A 54 -4.20 -6.89 0.75
C VAL A 54 -4.47 -8.25 1.37
N GLY A 55 -3.48 -9.13 1.33
CA GLY A 55 -3.61 -10.51 1.79
C GLY A 55 -2.30 -11.07 2.32
N GLN A 56 -2.02 -12.33 1.99
CA GLN A 56 -0.78 -13.01 2.38
C GLN A 56 0.13 -13.15 1.15
N GLY A 57 1.39 -12.75 1.28
CA GLY A 57 2.43 -12.82 0.24
C GLY A 57 2.57 -11.53 -0.56
N VAL A 58 3.29 -11.57 -1.69
CA VAL A 58 3.56 -10.36 -2.50
C VAL A 58 2.30 -9.89 -3.24
N GLU A 59 1.80 -8.71 -2.89
CA GLU A 59 0.65 -8.05 -3.54
C GLU A 59 0.99 -7.51 -4.92
N PHE A 60 2.23 -7.03 -5.12
CA PHE A 60 2.66 -6.47 -6.40
C PHE A 60 4.05 -6.94 -6.80
N GLY A 61 4.14 -7.63 -7.93
CA GLY A 61 5.39 -7.75 -8.70
C GLY A 61 5.28 -6.88 -9.94
N LEU A 62 5.96 -5.73 -9.95
CA LEU A 62 6.08 -4.94 -11.17
C LEU A 62 7.34 -5.39 -11.92
N ASP A 63 7.15 -5.77 -13.18
CA ASP A 63 8.24 -5.81 -14.16
C ASP A 63 8.27 -4.47 -14.92
N ARG A 64 9.25 -4.33 -15.81
CA ARG A 64 9.34 -3.19 -16.73
C ARG A 64 8.02 -3.00 -17.49
N GLN A 65 7.54 -1.77 -17.55
CA GLN A 65 6.28 -1.43 -18.21
C GLN A 65 6.48 -0.77 -19.58
N GLY A 66 7.74 -0.55 -19.97
CA GLY A 66 8.09 0.14 -21.21
C GLY A 66 8.26 1.64 -20.97
N PHE A 67 8.98 2.29 -21.88
CA PHE A 67 9.37 3.68 -21.69
C PHE A 67 8.19 4.65 -21.87
N THR A 68 7.97 5.50 -20.88
CA THR A 68 7.11 6.69 -20.93
C THR A 68 7.96 7.92 -20.65
N GLY A 69 8.04 8.85 -21.61
CA GLY A 69 8.86 10.06 -21.44
C GLY A 69 10.36 9.80 -21.24
N GLY A 70 10.88 8.65 -21.70
CA GLY A 70 12.27 8.23 -21.50
C GLY A 70 12.54 7.54 -20.15
N LEU A 71 11.52 7.39 -19.31
CA LEU A 71 11.58 6.68 -18.03
C LEU A 71 10.86 5.33 -18.14
N ASP A 72 11.34 4.33 -17.41
CA ASP A 72 10.68 3.03 -17.27
C ASP A 72 10.63 2.67 -15.78
N VAL A 73 9.68 1.81 -15.42
CA VAL A 73 9.49 1.34 -14.06
C VAL A 73 10.64 0.40 -13.69
N VAL A 74 11.30 0.69 -12.56
CA VAL A 74 12.25 -0.23 -11.95
C VAL A 74 11.48 -1.44 -11.39
N PRO A 75 11.85 -2.68 -11.74
CA PRO A 75 11.19 -3.85 -11.20
C PRO A 75 11.27 -3.89 -9.67
N VAL A 76 10.11 -4.06 -9.03
CA VAL A 76 9.95 -4.03 -7.58
C VAL A 76 8.93 -5.07 -7.15
N ASN A 77 9.21 -5.76 -6.07
CA ASN A 77 8.23 -6.56 -5.34
C ASN A 77 7.76 -5.74 -4.15
N VAL A 78 6.44 -5.66 -3.97
CA VAL A 78 5.79 -5.00 -2.83
C VAL A 78 4.96 -6.04 -2.10
N GLU A 79 5.28 -6.23 -0.84
CA GLU A 79 4.54 -7.05 0.12
C GLU A 79 3.92 -6.13 1.16
N ILE A 80 2.63 -6.32 1.43
CA ILE A 80 1.79 -5.50 2.29
C ILE A 80 1.19 -6.45 3.33
N GLY A 81 1.83 -6.50 4.49
CA GLY A 81 1.29 -7.20 5.64
C GLY A 81 0.26 -6.35 6.40
N PRO A 82 -0.26 -6.90 7.53
CA PRO A 82 -1.25 -6.23 8.38
C PRO A 82 -0.85 -4.80 8.81
N THR A 83 0.40 -4.63 9.22
CA THR A 83 0.92 -3.38 9.80
C THR A 83 2.31 -3.03 9.25
N ARG A 84 2.67 -3.60 8.10
CA ARG A 84 4.01 -3.49 7.54
C ARG A 84 3.99 -3.55 6.03
N ILE A 85 4.83 -2.77 5.38
CA ILE A 85 5.04 -2.82 3.94
C ILE A 85 6.52 -3.07 3.66
N GLU A 86 6.83 -4.01 2.79
CA GLU A 86 8.19 -4.34 2.37
C GLU A 86 8.34 -4.20 0.85
N LEU A 87 9.40 -3.51 0.43
CA LEU A 87 9.79 -3.37 -0.97
C LEU A 87 11.15 -4.04 -1.17
N SER A 88 11.27 -4.83 -2.23
CA SER A 88 12.54 -5.45 -2.65
C SER A 88 12.76 -5.35 -4.16
N TYR A 89 14.02 -5.33 -4.56
CA TYR A 89 14.45 -5.05 -5.94
C TYR A 89 15.23 -6.22 -6.52
N PRO A 90 14.58 -7.37 -6.79
CA PRO A 90 15.29 -8.60 -7.13
C PRO A 90 16.01 -8.56 -8.48
N LYS A 91 15.70 -7.61 -9.36
CA LYS A 91 16.19 -7.54 -10.75
C LYS A 91 16.80 -6.18 -11.06
N GLY A 92 17.92 -6.21 -11.78
CA GLY A 92 18.62 -5.02 -12.22
C GLY A 92 19.43 -4.35 -11.12
N ILE A 93 20.31 -3.42 -11.50
CA ILE A 93 21.08 -2.58 -10.61
C ILE A 93 21.19 -1.19 -11.25
N GLY A 94 21.07 -0.15 -10.44
CA GLY A 94 21.11 1.21 -10.98
C GLY A 94 20.79 2.27 -9.94
N ARG A 95 20.39 3.43 -10.45
CA ARG A 95 19.97 4.58 -9.65
C ARG A 95 18.62 5.06 -10.15
N PHE A 96 17.72 5.40 -9.24
CA PHE A 96 16.47 6.05 -9.59
C PHE A 96 16.73 7.42 -10.23
N TYR A 97 15.90 7.79 -11.19
CA TYR A 97 15.91 9.13 -11.77
C TYR A 97 15.73 10.17 -10.66
N GLU A 98 16.41 11.31 -10.79
CA GLU A 98 16.42 12.36 -9.77
C GLU A 98 15.39 13.43 -10.13
N SER A 99 14.40 13.63 -9.27
CA SER A 99 13.34 14.64 -9.33
C SER A 99 12.85 14.96 -7.91
N LYS A 100 11.95 15.95 -7.74
CA LYS A 100 11.39 16.24 -6.40
C LYS A 100 10.67 15.03 -5.79
N PHE A 101 9.88 14.31 -6.59
CA PHE A 101 9.35 13.02 -6.23
C PHE A 101 9.64 12.01 -7.33
N ASN A 102 10.21 10.87 -6.95
CA ASN A 102 10.28 9.69 -7.78
C ASN A 102 10.10 8.46 -6.90
N GLY A 103 8.97 7.78 -7.04
CA GLY A 103 8.75 6.58 -6.27
C GLY A 103 7.32 6.09 -6.30
N TYR A 104 6.86 5.65 -5.15
CA TYR A 104 5.69 4.80 -5.04
C TYR A 104 4.55 5.48 -4.33
N VAL A 105 3.34 5.25 -4.82
CA VAL A 105 2.11 5.72 -4.21
C VAL A 105 1.17 4.53 -4.03
N LEU A 106 0.87 4.20 -2.76
CA LEU A 106 -0.13 3.21 -2.40
C LEU A 106 -1.39 3.93 -1.95
N ARG A 107 -2.44 3.91 -2.78
CA ARG A 107 -3.72 4.57 -2.49
C ARG A 107 -4.72 3.52 -1.99
N PHE A 108 -5.19 3.66 -0.76
CA PHE A 108 -6.19 2.77 -0.20
C PHE A 108 -7.59 3.33 -0.47
N GLU A 109 -8.50 2.47 -0.90
CA GLU A 109 -9.90 2.86 -1.11
C GLU A 109 -10.59 2.95 0.26
N THR A 110 -10.54 4.13 0.87
CA THR A 110 -11.18 4.41 2.15
C THR A 110 -11.44 5.90 2.34
N GLU A 111 -12.46 6.23 3.12
CA GLU A 111 -12.87 7.62 3.40
C GLU A 111 -12.33 8.15 4.73
N CYS A 112 -11.67 7.32 5.54
CA CYS A 112 -11.10 7.70 6.83
C CYS A 112 -9.58 7.85 6.79
N ALA A 113 -9.03 8.51 7.82
CA ALA A 113 -7.58 8.63 8.00
C ALA A 113 -7.00 7.25 8.35
N LEU A 114 -6.53 6.53 7.34
CA LEU A 114 -6.08 5.13 7.49
C LEU A 114 -4.82 4.99 8.34
N PHE A 115 -3.89 5.95 8.24
CA PHE A 115 -2.57 5.86 8.87
C PHE A 115 -2.46 6.87 10.01
N ASP A 116 -2.26 6.38 11.23
CA ASP A 116 -1.89 7.23 12.37
C ASP A 116 -0.41 7.62 12.29
N SER A 117 0.44 6.69 11.86
CA SER A 117 1.87 6.93 11.67
C SER A 117 2.49 5.96 10.68
N VAL A 118 3.56 6.41 10.04
CA VAL A 118 4.42 5.59 9.17
C VAL A 118 5.86 5.83 9.59
N ALA A 119 6.62 4.76 9.76
CA ALA A 119 8.04 4.82 10.10
C ALA A 119 8.84 3.84 9.23
N ILE A 120 10.08 4.22 8.92
CA ILE A 120 11.03 3.32 8.26
C ILE A 120 11.63 2.41 9.34
N ASP A 121 11.64 1.09 9.12
CA ASP A 121 12.36 0.14 9.96
C ASP A 121 13.84 0.13 9.55
N PRO A 122 14.75 0.71 10.35
CA PRO A 122 16.16 0.79 10.00
C PRO A 122 16.87 -0.58 10.08
N ALA A 123 16.30 -1.57 10.79
CA ALA A 123 16.90 -2.88 10.92
C ALA A 123 16.64 -3.77 9.69
N ALA A 124 15.50 -3.56 9.01
CA ALA A 124 15.13 -4.31 7.81
C ALA A 124 15.31 -3.53 6.48
N THR A 125 15.73 -2.26 6.56
CA THR A 125 15.96 -1.40 5.40
C THR A 125 17.45 -1.29 5.09
N THR A 126 17.85 -1.61 3.85
CA THR A 126 19.22 -1.37 3.38
C THR A 126 19.38 -0.06 2.60
N MET A 127 18.26 0.49 2.11
CA MET A 127 18.24 1.76 1.36
C MET A 127 18.24 2.99 2.28
N LYS A 128 18.85 4.08 1.82
CA LYS A 128 18.88 5.36 2.57
C LYS A 128 17.63 6.21 2.30
N VAL A 129 16.45 5.63 2.48
CA VAL A 129 15.18 6.34 2.33
C VAL A 129 14.96 7.26 3.54
N THR A 130 14.49 8.47 3.29
CA THR A 130 14.20 9.47 4.36
C THR A 130 12.85 10.13 4.21
N GLU A 131 12.22 10.02 3.04
CA GLU A 131 10.99 10.74 2.70
C GLU A 131 9.85 9.74 2.47
N VAL A 132 9.08 9.51 3.53
CA VAL A 132 7.88 8.69 3.53
C VAL A 132 6.80 9.46 4.29
N TRP A 133 5.60 9.56 3.71
CA TRP A 133 4.49 10.24 4.37
C TRP A 133 3.15 9.70 3.88
N ALA A 134 2.11 9.91 4.68
CA ALA A 134 0.73 9.60 4.33
C ALA A 134 -0.09 10.88 4.15
N GLU A 135 -0.96 10.91 3.14
CA GLU A 135 -1.86 12.03 2.83
C GLU A 135 -3.14 11.46 2.21
N ALA A 136 -4.31 11.80 2.76
CA ALA A 136 -5.63 11.44 2.21
C ALA A 136 -5.80 9.95 1.84
N GLY A 137 -5.37 9.03 2.73
CA GLY A 137 -5.46 7.57 2.49
C GLY A 137 -4.42 7.02 1.50
N ALA A 138 -3.48 7.85 1.06
CA ALA A 138 -2.37 7.44 0.22
C ALA A 138 -1.03 7.50 0.98
N LEU A 139 -0.22 6.46 0.84
CA LEU A 139 1.16 6.40 1.31
C LEU A 139 2.11 6.72 0.16
N TYR A 140 3.00 7.67 0.39
CA TYR A 140 4.02 8.12 -0.55
C TYR A 140 5.40 7.71 -0.05
N ILE A 141 6.19 7.12 -0.94
CA ILE A 141 7.55 6.66 -0.67
C ILE A 141 8.46 7.25 -1.74
N ASN A 142 9.28 8.24 -1.38
CA ASN A 142 10.19 8.88 -2.31
C ASN A 142 11.55 8.17 -2.30
N VAL A 143 11.93 7.61 -3.44
CA VAL A 143 13.21 6.91 -3.65
C VAL A 143 14.10 7.65 -4.66
N SER A 144 13.78 8.91 -4.94
CA SER A 144 14.49 9.76 -5.89
C SER A 144 16.00 9.77 -5.65
N GLY A 145 16.75 9.55 -6.74
CA GLY A 145 18.22 9.54 -6.70
C GLY A 145 18.86 8.43 -5.86
N LEU A 146 18.09 7.47 -5.31
CA LEU A 146 18.66 6.36 -4.54
C LEU A 146 19.20 5.26 -5.47
N GLY A 147 20.20 4.53 -4.97
CA GLY A 147 20.66 3.30 -5.62
C GLY A 147 19.70 2.14 -5.35
N PHE A 148 19.52 1.25 -6.33
CA PHE A 148 18.78 0.00 -6.18
C PHE A 148 19.58 -1.18 -6.73
N GLY A 149 19.26 -2.37 -6.24
CA GLY A 149 19.78 -3.64 -6.73
C GLY A 149 19.27 -4.83 -5.91
N PRO A 150 19.72 -6.06 -6.19
CA PRO A 150 19.18 -7.28 -5.58
C PRO A 150 19.29 -7.37 -4.05
N ALA A 151 20.19 -6.57 -3.44
CA ALA A 151 20.34 -6.46 -1.99
C ALA A 151 19.60 -5.25 -1.37
N SER A 152 18.88 -4.48 -2.19
CA SER A 152 18.13 -3.31 -1.74
C SER A 152 16.78 -3.73 -1.19
N THR A 153 16.50 -3.33 0.05
CA THR A 153 15.23 -3.52 0.73
C THR A 153 14.81 -2.22 1.41
N LEU A 154 13.50 -2.02 1.50
CA LEU A 154 12.86 -0.99 2.31
C LEU A 154 11.72 -1.64 3.07
N ALA A 155 11.67 -1.44 4.38
CA ALA A 155 10.59 -1.88 5.23
C ALA A 155 9.99 -0.67 5.97
N LEU A 156 8.67 -0.60 5.97
CA LEU A 156 7.88 0.45 6.63
C LEU A 156 6.99 -0.20 7.67
N ASP A 157 7.10 0.26 8.92
CA ASP A 157 6.17 -0.07 9.98
C ASP A 157 5.03 0.96 10.02
N LEU A 158 3.81 0.46 10.19
CA LEU A 158 2.59 1.24 10.08
C LEU A 158 1.79 1.14 11.38
N SER A 159 1.25 2.28 11.82
CA SER A 159 0.11 2.32 12.74
C SER A 159 -1.14 2.63 11.94
N VAL A 160 -2.06 1.68 11.91
CA VAL A 160 -3.31 1.76 11.14
C VAL A 160 -4.45 2.12 12.07
N ALA A 161 -5.22 3.13 11.72
CA ALA A 161 -6.38 3.53 12.50
C ALA A 161 -7.54 2.53 12.36
N ASP A 162 -8.48 2.57 13.30
CA ASP A 162 -9.69 1.76 13.29
C ASP A 162 -10.69 2.28 12.24
N CYS A 163 -10.39 1.96 11.00
CA CYS A 163 -11.14 2.32 9.81
C CYS A 163 -12.05 1.15 9.40
N PRO A 164 -13.37 1.33 9.23
CA PRO A 164 -14.22 0.29 8.65
C PRO A 164 -13.71 -0.15 7.27
N LEU A 165 -13.94 -1.41 6.90
CA LEU A 165 -13.84 -1.85 5.51
C LEU A 165 -15.04 -1.27 4.77
N SER A 166 -14.80 -0.52 3.68
CA SER A 166 -15.85 0.01 2.80
C SER A 166 -16.47 -1.08 1.94
#